data_AF-A0A2E9MM93-F1
#
_entry.id   AF-A0A2E9MM93-F1
#
_cell.length_a   1.000
_cell.length_b   1.000
_cell.length_c   1.000
_cell.angle_alpha   90.00
_cell.angle_beta   90.00
_cell.angle_gamma   90.00
#
_symmetry.space_group_name_H-M   'P 1'
#
loop_
_entity.id
_entity.type
_entity.pdbx_description
1 polymer ?
#
loop_
_entity_poly.entity_id
_entity_poly.type
_entity_poly.pdbx_seq_one_letter_code
_entity_poly.pdbx_strand_id
1 'polypeptide(L)'
;MWAYADPRDVAEAHVRAVEADLDGHTSFMIAQPTTRFVEPTLDLIRANFGDAIELRDGLDGVSSVISTRRMEAQLGFRPGLDWREGK
;
A
#
# COMPACT_ATOMS: atom_id res chain seq x y z
N MET A 1 -7.44 4.84 -9.58
CA MET A 1 -6.27 4.02 -9.22
C MET A 1 -6.48 3.48 -7.81
N TRP A 2 -6.78 2.20 -7.66
CA TRP A 2 -7.18 1.61 -6.37
C TRP A 2 -6.12 0.64 -5.87
N ALA A 3 -5.67 0.89 -4.64
CA ALA A 3 -4.91 -0.07 -3.87
C ALA A 3 -5.86 -1.12 -3.29
N TYR A 4 -5.38 -2.36 -3.21
CA TYR A 4 -6.12 -3.47 -2.61
C TYR A 4 -5.53 -3.81 -1.25
N ALA A 5 -6.31 -4.42 -0.34
CA ALA A 5 -5.80 -5.05 0.86
C ALA A 5 -6.42 -6.45 0.94
N ASP A 6 -5.60 -7.49 1.02
CA ASP A 6 -6.09 -8.84 1.18
C ASP A 6 -6.70 -9.01 2.58
N PRO A 7 -7.85 -9.70 2.74
CA PRO A 7 -8.43 -9.94 4.06
C PRO A 7 -7.45 -10.58 5.06
N ARG A 8 -6.52 -11.41 4.59
CA ARG A 8 -5.47 -12.04 5.43
C ARG A 8 -4.48 -11.00 5.94
N ASP A 9 -4.09 -10.05 5.08
CA ASP A 9 -3.24 -8.92 5.48
C ASP A 9 -3.94 -8.03 6.49
N VAL A 10 -5.24 -7.77 6.28
CA VAL A 10 -6.03 -6.96 7.20
C VAL A 10 -6.10 -7.61 8.57
N ALA A 11 -6.37 -8.92 8.64
CA ALA A 11 -6.39 -9.65 9.91
C ALA A 11 -5.04 -9.60 10.61
N GLU A 12 -3.96 -9.92 9.90
CA GLU A 12 -2.59 -9.91 10.42
C GLU A 12 -2.16 -8.51 10.90
N ALA A 13 -2.51 -7.45 10.17
CA ALA A 13 -2.21 -6.08 10.56
C ALA A 13 -2.88 -5.70 11.89
N HIS A 14 -4.12 -6.16 12.14
CA HIS A 14 -4.82 -5.91 13.39
C HIS A 14 -4.22 -6.71 14.55
N VAL A 15 -3.83 -7.98 14.33
CA VAL A 15 -3.12 -8.78 15.35
C VAL A 15 -1.83 -8.07 15.75
N ARG A 16 -1.00 -7.67 14.78
CA ARG A 16 0.24 -6.92 15.04
C ARG A 16 -0.01 -5.60 15.76
N ALA A 17 -1.06 -4.88 15.42
CA ALA A 17 -1.41 -3.62 16.09
C ALA A 17 -1.81 -3.83 17.56
N VAL A 18 -2.50 -4.93 17.88
CA VAL A 18 -2.87 -5.29 19.26
C VAL A 18 -1.64 -5.66 20.09
N GLU A 19 -0.64 -6.31 19.48
CA GLU A 19 0.58 -6.75 20.16
C GLU A 19 1.67 -5.67 20.23
N ALA A 20 1.51 -4.57 19.51
CA ALA A 20 2.52 -3.53 19.41
C ALA A 20 2.55 -2.62 20.65
N ASP A 21 3.77 -2.24 21.05
CA ASP A 21 3.99 -1.22 22.08
C ASP A 21 3.82 0.17 21.46
N LEU A 22 2.57 0.65 21.42
CA LEU A 22 2.19 1.95 20.88
C LEU A 22 1.69 2.85 22.01
N ASP A 23 2.15 4.09 22.03
CA ASP A 23 1.62 5.12 22.91
C ASP A 23 0.47 5.90 22.23
N GLY A 24 -0.64 6.03 22.95
CA GLY A 24 -1.83 6.76 22.50
C GLY A 24 -2.46 6.20 21.22
N HIS A 25 -2.95 7.11 20.37
CA HIS A 25 -3.62 6.76 19.11
C HIS A 25 -2.65 6.87 17.93
N THR A 26 -2.45 5.77 17.22
CA THR A 26 -1.69 5.75 15.97
C THR A 26 -2.50 5.15 14.83
N SER A 27 -2.53 5.82 13.68
CA SER A 27 -3.13 5.33 12.44
C SER A 27 -2.10 4.74 11.48
N PHE A 28 -2.52 3.69 10.78
CA PHE A 28 -1.75 3.01 9.74
C PHE A 28 -2.61 2.81 8.50
N MET A 29 -1.95 2.80 7.33
CA MET A 29 -2.58 2.41 6.08
C MET A 29 -2.26 0.95 5.81
N ILE A 30 -3.27 0.17 5.40
CA ILE A 30 -3.12 -1.21 4.94
C ILE A 30 -3.38 -1.22 3.43
N ALA A 31 -2.37 -1.62 2.67
CA ALA A 31 -2.45 -1.71 1.22
C ALA A 31 -1.41 -2.72 0.71
N GLN A 32 -1.74 -3.33 -0.42
CA GLN A 32 -0.83 -4.11 -1.25
C GLN A 32 0.16 -3.18 -1.97
N PRO A 33 1.36 -3.66 -2.29
CA PRO A 33 2.38 -2.86 -2.96
C PRO A 33 2.01 -2.51 -4.40
N THR A 34 1.04 -3.22 -4.99
CA THR A 34 0.57 -3.02 -6.37
C THR A 34 -0.89 -2.54 -6.41
N THR A 35 -1.24 -1.78 -7.46
CA THR A 35 -2.62 -1.40 -7.76
C THR A 35 -3.33 -2.51 -8.53
N ARG A 36 -4.65 -2.40 -8.71
CA ARG A 36 -5.43 -3.30 -9.57
C ARG A 36 -5.34 -3.03 -11.08
N PHE A 37 -4.60 -2.01 -11.49
CA PHE A 37 -4.49 -1.60 -12.90
C PHE A 37 -3.35 -2.33 -13.59
N VAL A 38 -3.49 -2.62 -14.88
CA VAL A 38 -2.41 -3.23 -15.68
C VAL A 38 -1.43 -2.16 -16.18
N GLU A 39 -1.91 -0.94 -16.34
CA GLU A 39 -1.16 0.21 -16.78
C GLU A 39 -0.22 0.72 -15.68
N PRO A 40 0.95 1.25 -16.04
CA PRO A 40 1.84 1.86 -15.07
C PRO A 40 1.17 3.02 -14.32
N THR A 41 1.39 3.06 -13.01
CA THR A 41 0.82 4.04 -12.09
C THR A 41 1.14 5.47 -12.52
N LEU A 42 2.39 5.74 -12.94
CA LEU A 42 2.79 7.07 -13.40
C LEU A 42 2.07 7.50 -14.68
N ASP A 43 1.81 6.56 -15.60
CA ASP A 43 1.09 6.86 -16.84
C ASP A 43 -0.37 7.21 -16.54
N LEU A 44 -0.99 6.49 -15.61
CA LEU A 44 -2.34 6.81 -15.12
C LEU A 44 -2.39 8.17 -14.44
N ILE A 45 -1.39 8.54 -13.62
CA ILE A 45 -1.35 9.86 -12.97
C ILE A 45 -1.25 10.95 -14.04
N ARG A 46 -0.29 10.84 -14.97
CA ARG A 46 -0.10 11.84 -16.04
C ARG A 46 -1.33 11.98 -16.93
N ALA A 47 -1.96 10.86 -17.30
CA ALA A 47 -3.16 10.87 -18.15
C ALA A 47 -4.36 11.57 -17.50
N ASN A 48 -4.48 11.55 -16.17
CA ASN A 48 -5.64 12.10 -15.45
C ASN A 48 -5.37 13.47 -14.81
N PHE A 49 -4.12 13.80 -14.49
CA PHE A 49 -3.76 15.02 -13.74
C PHE A 49 -2.70 15.89 -14.43
N GLY A 50 -2.10 15.43 -15.54
CA GLY A 50 -1.01 16.13 -16.21
C GLY A 50 0.22 16.32 -15.33
N ASP A 51 0.92 17.44 -15.52
CA ASP A 51 2.14 17.79 -14.78
C ASP A 51 1.87 18.65 -13.53
N ALA A 52 0.60 18.79 -13.13
CA ALA A 52 0.21 19.62 -11.99
C ALA A 52 0.55 19.00 -10.62
N ILE A 53 0.94 17.72 -10.59
CA ILE A 53 1.17 16.95 -9.38
C ILE A 53 2.66 16.69 -9.18
N GLU A 54 3.17 16.98 -7.98
CA GLU A 54 4.51 16.57 -7.57
C GLU A 54 4.60 15.05 -7.52
N LEU A 55 5.52 14.48 -8.29
CA LEU A 55 5.84 13.06 -8.25
C LEU A 55 7.12 12.85 -7.45
N ARG A 56 7.05 11.96 -6.47
CA ARG A 56 8.20 11.48 -5.70
C ARG A 56 8.59 10.09 -6.17
N ASP A 57 9.86 9.73 -5.95
CA ASP A 57 10.40 8.43 -6.33
C ASP A 57 9.67 7.26 -5.64
N GLY A 58 9.81 6.06 -6.20
CA GLY A 58 9.25 4.81 -5.65
C GLY A 58 7.90 4.40 -6.25
N LEU A 59 7.49 5.01 -7.36
CA LEU A 59 6.35 4.58 -8.16
C LEU A 59 6.84 3.95 -9.47
N ASP A 60 7.02 2.63 -9.47
CA ASP A 60 7.50 1.88 -10.63
C ASP A 60 6.45 0.87 -11.10
N GLY A 61 6.30 0.72 -12.42
CA GLY A 61 5.28 -0.16 -12.99
C GLY A 61 3.90 0.12 -12.39
N VAL A 62 3.30 -0.88 -11.76
CA VAL A 62 1.94 -0.83 -11.19
C VAL A 62 1.89 -0.52 -9.69
N SER A 63 2.92 0.13 -9.13
CA SER A 63 3.01 0.44 -7.68
C SER A 63 1.76 1.14 -7.13
N SER A 64 1.35 0.76 -5.94
CA SER A 64 0.34 1.46 -5.15
C SER A 64 0.80 2.87 -4.79
N VAL A 65 -0.13 3.83 -4.83
CA VAL A 65 0.09 5.20 -4.30
C VAL A 65 -0.15 5.32 -2.80
N ILE A 66 -0.54 4.24 -2.13
CA ILE A 66 -0.69 4.18 -0.67
C ILE A 66 0.56 3.54 -0.08
N SER A 67 1.32 4.32 0.70
CA SER A 67 2.51 3.82 1.38
C SER A 67 2.18 3.10 2.69
N THR A 68 2.72 1.90 2.86
CA THR A 68 2.64 1.09 4.09
C THR A 68 3.91 1.19 4.95
N ARG A 69 4.90 2.00 4.55
CA ARG A 69 6.24 2.05 5.16
C ARG A 69 6.22 2.25 6.69
N ARG A 70 5.30 3.07 7.21
CA ARG A 70 5.16 3.28 8.66
C ARG A 70 4.75 2.00 9.37
N MET A 71 3.78 1.27 8.82
CA MET A 71 3.26 0.04 9.39
C MET A 71 4.32 -1.06 9.35
N GLU A 72 5.10 -1.13 8.28
CA GLU A 72 6.25 -2.04 8.19
C GLU A 72 7.32 -1.72 9.24
N ALA A 73 7.63 -0.43 9.43
CA ALA A 73 8.66 0.01 10.35
C ALA A 73 8.27 -0.14 11.83
N GLN A 74 7.01 0.09 12.17
CA GLN A 74 6.54 0.12 13.57
C GLN A 74 5.90 -1.20 14.01
N LEU A 75 5.21 -1.89 13.10
CA LEU A 75 4.46 -3.12 13.44
C LEU A 75 5.09 -4.38 12.83
N GLY A 76 6.18 -4.25 12.07
CA GLY A 76 6.78 -5.38 11.34
C GLY A 76 5.85 -5.98 10.28
N PHE A 77 4.81 -5.24 9.87
CA PHE A 77 3.87 -5.73 8.87
C PHE A 77 4.56 -5.97 7.54
N ARG A 78 4.18 -7.04 6.85
CA ARG A 78 4.48 -7.27 5.43
C ARG A 78 3.20 -7.73 4.74
N PRO A 79 2.81 -7.12 3.61
CA PRO A 79 1.72 -7.66 2.81
C PRO A 79 2.11 -9.07 2.35
N GLY A 80 1.16 -10.01 2.43
CA GLY A 80 1.34 -11.39 2.03
C GLY A 80 1.33 -11.57 0.51
N LEU A 81 0.84 -12.72 0.05
CA LEU A 81 0.86 -13.09 -1.38
C LEU A 81 0.17 -12.01 -2.23
N ASP A 82 0.82 -11.53 -3.29
CA ASP A 82 0.21 -10.55 -4.19
C ASP A 82 -1.05 -11.18 -4.79
N TRP A 83 -2.16 -10.47 -4.69
CA TRP A 83 -3.46 -10.90 -5.22
C TRP A 83 -3.42 -11.27 -6.72
N ARG A 84 -2.39 -10.81 -7.46
CA ARG A 84 -2.12 -11.17 -8.86
C ARG A 84 -1.55 -12.57 -9.04
N GLU A 85 -0.82 -13.10 -8.06
CA GLU A 85 -0.12 -14.40 -8.14
C GLU A 85 -1.05 -15.59 -7.87
N GLY A 86 -2.28 -15.35 -7.38
CA GLY A 86 -3.27 -16.38 -7.07
C GLY A 86 -4.24 -16.73 -8.20
N LYS A 87 -3.91 -16.46 -9.46
CA LYS A 87 -4.75 -16.78 -10.64
C LYS A 87 -4.14 -17.84 -11.54
#